data_AF-A0A0M4RN52-F1
#
_entry.id   AF-A0A0M4RN52-F1
#
_cell.length_a   1.000
_cell.length_b   1.000
_cell.length_c   1.000
_cell.angle_alpha   90.00
_cell.angle_beta   90.00
_cell.angle_gamma   90.00
#
_symmetry.space_group_name_H-M   'P 1'
#
loop_
_entity.id
_entity.type
_entity.pdbx_description
1 polymer ?
#
loop_
_entity_poly.entity_id
_entity_poly.type
_entity_poly.pdbx_seq_one_letter_code
_entity_poly.pdbx_strand_id
1 'polypeptide(L)'
;MTQRRSGADPEELRQFGRDLQAAQRRLTAVQNDLSARISTNLRWEGADAFVFRHAWRSSYAPVLGKAASMLADASAQVAAEAAAQDEASGF
;
A
#
# COMPACT_ATOMS: atom_id res chain seq x y z
N MET A 1 -15.71 11.33 37.83
CA MET A 1 -15.31 11.99 36.56
C MET A 1 -14.25 11.11 35.94
N THR A 2 -14.62 10.21 35.03
CA THR A 2 -13.73 9.13 34.56
C THR A 2 -13.47 9.29 33.07
N GLN A 3 -12.25 9.76 32.78
CA GLN A 3 -11.44 9.59 31.57
C GLN A 3 -12.14 9.12 30.29
N ARG A 4 -12.29 10.05 29.35
CA ARG A 4 -12.48 9.75 27.93
C ARG A 4 -11.10 9.36 27.36
N ARG A 5 -10.66 8.11 27.59
CA ARG A 5 -9.48 7.53 26.90
C ARG A 5 -9.83 7.42 25.42
N SER A 6 -9.14 8.16 24.58
CA SER A 6 -9.15 8.00 23.12
C SER A 6 -8.91 6.52 22.78
N GLY A 7 -9.70 5.97 21.86
CA GLY A 7 -10.03 4.54 21.79
C GLY A 7 -8.98 3.56 21.22
N ALA A 8 -7.73 3.95 21.02
CA ALA A 8 -6.65 3.07 20.54
C ALA A 8 -5.31 3.41 21.20
N ASP A 9 -4.39 2.45 21.31
CA ASP A 9 -3.03 2.66 21.80
C ASP A 9 -2.18 3.35 20.71
N PRO A 10 -1.54 4.51 20.96
CA PRO A 10 -0.69 5.21 20.00
C PRO A 10 0.49 4.37 19.48
N GLU A 11 1.00 3.42 20.28
CA GLU A 11 2.05 2.50 19.84
C GLU A 11 1.51 1.43 18.88
N GLU A 12 0.31 0.90 19.14
CA GLU A 12 -0.38 -0.03 18.23
C GLU A 12 -0.71 0.65 16.90
N LEU A 13 -1.19 1.90 16.92
CA LEU A 13 -1.42 2.68 15.72
C LEU A 13 -0.14 2.90 14.92
N ARG A 14 0.96 3.27 15.59
CA ARG A 14 2.27 3.40 14.93
C ARG A 14 2.73 2.09 14.31
N GLN A 15 2.52 0.95 14.99
CA GLN A 15 2.85 -0.36 14.44
C GLN A 15 2.00 -0.68 13.20
N PHE A 16 0.68 -0.47 13.28
CA PHE A 16 -0.21 -0.69 12.14
C PHE A 16 0.14 0.19 10.93
N GLY A 17 0.48 1.46 11.17
CA GLY A 17 0.97 2.36 10.13
C GLY A 17 2.23 1.84 9.43
N ARG A 18 3.18 1.27 10.19
CA ARG A 18 4.39 0.63 9.64
C ARG A 18 4.06 -0.60 8.80
N ASP A 19 3.10 -1.41 9.23
CA ASP A 19 2.67 -2.62 8.52
C ASP A 19 2.03 -2.27 7.18
N LEU A 20 1.16 -1.25 7.14
CA LEU A 20 0.58 -0.71 5.90
C LEU A 20 1.66 -0.23 4.93
N GLN A 21 2.67 0.49 5.44
CA GLN A 21 3.79 0.95 4.63
C GLN A 21 4.63 -0.21 4.08
N ALA A 22 4.85 -1.27 4.88
CA ALA A 22 5.55 -2.46 4.44
C ALA A 22 4.77 -3.21 3.34
N ALA A 23 3.45 -3.33 3.50
CA ALA A 23 2.57 -3.92 2.50
C ALA A 23 2.57 -3.12 1.19
N GLN A 24 2.51 -1.79 1.28
CA GLN A 24 2.62 -0.89 0.13
C GLN A 24 3.92 -1.14 -0.65
N ARG A 25 5.07 -1.13 0.04
CA ARG A 25 6.38 -1.38 -0.58
C ARG A 25 6.44 -2.74 -1.28
N ARG A 26 5.92 -3.78 -0.64
CA ARG A 26 5.86 -5.13 -1.21
C ARG A 26 5.01 -5.17 -2.47
N LEU A 27 3.85 -4.52 -2.46
CA LEU A 27 2.96 -4.49 -3.61
C LEU A 27 3.59 -3.76 -4.80
N THR A 28 4.23 -2.61 -4.56
CA THR A 28 4.99 -1.87 -5.59
C THR A 28 6.15 -2.70 -6.14
N ALA A 29 6.89 -3.42 -5.29
CA ALA A 29 7.98 -4.30 -5.73
C ALA A 29 7.46 -5.44 -6.63
N VAL A 30 6.36 -6.09 -6.26
CA VAL A 30 5.72 -7.14 -7.07
C VAL A 30 5.23 -6.59 -8.41
N GLN A 31 4.56 -5.43 -8.41
CA GLN A 31 4.12 -4.78 -9.65
C GLN A 31 5.29 -4.51 -10.60
N ASN A 32 6.42 -4.03 -10.07
CA ASN A 32 7.60 -3.73 -10.86
C ASN A 32 8.29 -4.99 -11.40
N ASP A 33 8.46 -6.02 -10.56
CA ASP A 33 9.05 -7.31 -10.97
C ASP A 33 8.21 -7.98 -12.07
N LEU A 34 6.89 -8.03 -11.90
CA LEU A 34 5.98 -8.57 -12.92
C LEU A 34 6.04 -7.76 -14.22
N SER A 35 6.02 -6.42 -14.12
CA SER A 35 6.12 -5.55 -15.30
C SER A 35 7.41 -5.78 -16.08
N ALA A 36 8.54 -5.94 -15.38
CA ALA A 36 9.81 -6.27 -16.00
C ALA A 36 9.75 -7.64 -16.68
N ARG A 37 9.32 -8.69 -15.98
CA ARG A 37 9.23 -10.05 -16.55
C ARG A 37 8.35 -10.12 -17.80
N ILE A 38 7.21 -9.43 -17.77
CA ILE A 38 6.24 -9.38 -18.87
C ILE A 38 6.80 -8.61 -20.07
N SER A 39 7.66 -7.61 -19.84
CA SER A 39 8.18 -6.74 -20.90
C SER A 39 9.48 -7.24 -21.53
N THR A 40 10.39 -7.84 -20.75
CA THR A 40 11.77 -8.11 -21.21
C THR A 40 12.13 -9.57 -21.41
N ASN A 41 11.48 -10.53 -20.72
CA ASN A 41 12.01 -11.90 -20.59
C ASN A 41 11.15 -13.03 -21.18
N LEU A 42 10.00 -12.75 -21.79
CA LEU A 42 9.18 -13.79 -22.40
C LEU A 42 9.38 -13.85 -23.92
N ARG A 43 9.85 -14.99 -24.43
CA ARG A 43 9.77 -15.37 -25.87
C ARG A 43 8.34 -15.81 -26.24
N TRP A 44 7.34 -15.10 -25.71
CA TRP A 44 5.92 -15.35 -25.95
C TRP A 44 5.40 -14.28 -26.90
N GLU A 45 5.15 -14.72 -28.14
CA GLU A 45 4.70 -13.88 -29.25
C GLU A 45 3.33 -14.33 -29.74
N GLY A 46 2.70 -13.53 -30.59
CA GLY A 46 1.35 -13.77 -31.10
C GLY A 46 0.26 -12.94 -30.42
N ALA A 47 -0.99 -13.17 -30.85
CA ALA A 47 -2.15 -12.36 -30.46
C ALA A 47 -2.41 -12.41 -28.95
N ASP A 48 -2.33 -13.59 -28.33
CA ASP A 48 -2.58 -13.74 -26.89
C ASP A 48 -1.55 -12.99 -26.05
N ALA A 49 -0.28 -13.05 -26.46
CA ALA A 49 0.80 -12.33 -25.78
C ALA A 49 0.60 -10.81 -25.88
N PHE A 50 0.13 -10.32 -27.04
CA PHE A 50 -0.23 -8.92 -27.21
C PHE A 50 -1.40 -8.52 -26.31
N VAL A 51 -2.49 -9.29 -26.31
CA VAL A 51 -3.69 -9.03 -25.48
C VAL A 51 -3.32 -9.02 -24.00
N PHE A 52 -2.54 -10.00 -23.54
CA PHE A 52 -2.11 -10.08 -22.15
C PHE A 52 -1.23 -8.89 -21.74
N ARG A 53 -0.21 -8.54 -22.55
CA ARG A 53 0.64 -7.36 -22.29
C ARG A 53 -0.17 -6.06 -22.28
N HIS A 54 -1.17 -5.96 -23.15
CA HIS A 54 -2.08 -4.83 -23.17
C HIS A 54 -2.92 -4.78 -21.88
N ALA A 55 -3.58 -5.87 -21.50
CA ALA A 55 -4.37 -5.97 -20.26
C ALA A 55 -3.54 -5.71 -19.00
N TRP A 56 -2.29 -6.19 -18.97
CA TRP A 56 -1.34 -5.89 -17.89
C TRP A 56 -1.13 -4.39 -17.73
N ARG A 57 -0.81 -3.70 -18.83
CA ARG A 57 -0.53 -2.26 -18.82
C ARG A 57 -1.77 -1.41 -18.57
N SER A 58 -2.93 -1.82 -19.08
CA SER A 58 -4.15 -1.01 -19.02
C SER A 58 -5.00 -1.25 -17.76
N SER A 59 -4.89 -2.42 -17.15
CA SER A 59 -5.76 -2.81 -16.02
C SER A 59 -4.99 -3.34 -14.82
N TYR A 60 -4.17 -4.38 -14.98
CA TYR A 60 -3.62 -5.10 -13.83
C TYR A 60 -2.56 -4.29 -13.06
N ALA A 61 -1.54 -3.76 -13.73
CA ALA A 61 -0.52 -2.94 -13.09
C ALA A 61 -1.11 -1.67 -12.46
N PRO A 62 -2.02 -0.92 -13.12
CA PRO A 62 -2.71 0.20 -12.49
C PRO A 62 -3.48 -0.16 -11.21
N VAL A 63 -4.16 -1.31 -11.17
CA VAL A 63 -4.89 -1.74 -9.96
C VAL A 63 -3.94 -2.00 -8.80
N LEU A 64 -2.80 -2.64 -9.05
CA LEU A 64 -1.74 -2.80 -8.04
C LEU A 64 -1.22 -1.44 -7.58
N GLY A 65 -0.91 -0.54 -8.50
CA GLY A 65 -0.46 0.82 -8.16
C GLY A 65 -1.47 1.58 -7.29
N LYS A 66 -2.76 1.48 -7.60
CA LYS A 66 -3.84 2.09 -6.83
C LYS A 66 -3.94 1.51 -5.41
N ALA A 67 -3.86 0.20 -5.27
CA ALA A 67 -3.87 -0.45 -3.96
C ALA A 67 -2.64 -0.05 -3.12
N ALA A 68 -1.45 0.05 -3.74
CA ALA A 68 -0.27 0.58 -3.07
C ALA A 68 -0.47 2.03 -2.59
N SER A 69 -1.07 2.89 -3.42
CA SER A 69 -1.39 4.28 -3.03
C SER A 69 -2.34 4.33 -1.85
N MET A 70 -3.41 3.53 -1.87
CA MET A 70 -4.38 3.47 -0.77
C MET A 70 -3.73 3.03 0.55
N LEU A 71 -2.78 2.08 0.50
CA LEU A 71 -2.02 1.66 1.68
C LEU A 71 -1.08 2.76 2.18
N ALA A 72 -0.46 3.54 1.29
CA ALA A 72 0.35 4.70 1.66
C ALA A 72 -0.50 5.77 2.36
N ASP A 73 -1.65 6.11 1.78
CA ASP A 73 -2.56 7.12 2.32
C ASP A 73 -3.09 6.71 3.70
N ALA A 74 -3.48 5.43 3.85
CA ALA A 74 -3.92 4.89 5.13
C ALA A 74 -2.79 4.89 6.18
N SER A 75 -1.56 4.53 5.80
CA SER A 75 -0.39 4.61 6.67
C SER A 75 -0.14 6.03 7.18
N ALA A 76 -0.24 7.03 6.30
CA ALA A 76 -0.09 8.44 6.67
C ALA A 76 -1.20 8.91 7.62
N GLN A 77 -2.46 8.52 7.37
CA GLN A 77 -3.60 8.85 8.24
C GLN A 77 -3.44 8.24 9.64
N VAL A 78 -3.04 6.97 9.72
CA VAL A 78 -2.83 6.29 11.00
C VAL A 78 -1.68 6.91 11.78
N ALA A 79 -0.59 7.32 11.11
CA ALA A 79 0.52 8.01 11.75
C ALA A 79 0.11 9.39 12.31
N ALA A 80 -0.73 10.13 11.58
CA ALA A 80 -1.26 11.42 12.04
C ALA A 80 -2.20 11.25 13.26
N GLU A 81 -3.05 10.22 13.24
CA GLU A 81 -3.93 9.88 14.36
C GLU A 81 -3.12 9.52 15.63
N ALA A 82 -2.07 8.71 15.49
CA ALA A 82 -1.20 8.37 16.61
C ALA A 82 -0.54 9.61 17.23
N ALA A 83 -0.06 10.54 16.40
CA ALA A 83 0.53 11.80 16.88
C ALA A 83 -0.49 12.67 17.61
N ALA A 84 -1.73 12.77 17.10
CA ALA A 84 -2.80 13.51 17.74
C ALA A 84 -3.20 12.91 19.11
N GLN A 85 -3.13 11.58 19.24
CA GLN A 85 -3.41 10.89 20.51
C GLN A 85 -2.31 11.08 21.55
N ASP A 86 -1.04 11.14 21.12
CA ASP A 86 0.08 11.48 22.00
C ASP A 86 -0.07 12.92 22.55
N GLU A 87 -0.43 13.87 21.69
CA GLU A 87 -0.69 15.27 22.10
C GLU A 87 -1.90 15.39 23.04
N ALA A 88 -2.99 14.65 22.77
CA ALA A 88 -4.20 14.70 23.58
C ALA A 88 -4.07 13.98 24.94
N SER A 89 -3.20 12.96 25.02
CA SER A 89 -2.96 12.17 26.25
C SER A 89 -1.86 12.76 27.12
N GLY A 90 -1.06 13.70 26.59
CA GLY A 90 -0.06 14.46 27.32
C GLY A 90 -0.66 15.62 28.12
N PHE A 91 -1.30 15.32 29.26
CA PHE A 91 -1.55 16.24 30.38
C PHE A 91 -1.22 15.56 31.71
#